data_AF-A0A0B1SU54-F1
#
_entry.id   AF-A0A0B1SU54-F1
#
_cell.length_a   1.000
_cell.length_b   1.000
_cell.length_c   1.000
_cell.angle_alpha   90.00
_cell.angle_beta   90.00
_cell.angle_gamma   90.00
#
_symmetry.space_group_name_H-M   'P 1'
#
loop_
_entity.id
_entity.type
_entity.pdbx_description
1 polymer ?
#
loop_
_entity_poly.entity_id
_entity_poly.type
_entity_poly.pdbx_seq_one_letter_code
_entity_poly.pdbx_strand_id
1 'polypeptide(L)'
;MARRYDSRTTIFSPEGRLYQVEYAMEAISHAGTCLGILATDGILIAAEKRNVHKLLDDTVLAEKIYRLSENITCTVAGITADANILINHLRWWAAQYKLSYGEEMPVEQLVQNLCNEKQRYTQIGGKRPFGVSLLYMGWDKHYGYQLYQSDPSGNYTGWKATCIGNNHQAAMSLLKQEYKSPTLAEAKKLAVKVLWKTLDVKLTNEKVEMAVLTRRDGKTVVEELTAAEMLTSSELSFLRLLDRTKKLAREDLSANVWKVNAAIIYLDNLFNKLQDEKGLHNADMLMQYGRELNQMKLLIEAENCKSSEDKLSQLDLIPRHFPTASVDVGSHEVISHQSKETTSELRARTRAVYRADLRKQLLGEEKRRREESECILANEMLSSYSFINSAF
;
A
#
# COMPACT_ATOMS: atom_id res chain seq x y z
N MET A 1 41.25 -40.50 2.49
CA MET A 1 39.93 -41.01 2.04
C MET A 1 38.77 -40.05 2.26
N ALA A 2 38.77 -39.16 3.26
CA ALA A 2 37.65 -38.24 3.54
C ALA A 2 37.34 -37.17 2.44
N ARG A 3 38.34 -36.76 1.62
CA ARG A 3 38.17 -35.74 0.56
C ARG A 3 37.18 -36.12 -0.55
N ARG A 4 36.86 -37.40 -0.72
CA ARG A 4 35.93 -37.88 -1.77
C ARG A 4 34.47 -37.48 -1.47
N TYR A 5 34.13 -37.30 -0.19
CA TYR A 5 32.78 -36.98 0.26
C TYR A 5 32.59 -35.49 0.58
N ASP A 6 33.66 -34.68 0.47
CA ASP A 6 33.59 -33.24 0.63
C ASP A 6 32.92 -32.62 -0.61
N SER A 7 31.73 -32.07 -0.43
CA SER A 7 30.91 -31.47 -1.48
C SER A 7 31.40 -30.09 -1.92
N ARG A 8 32.46 -29.54 -1.29
CA ARG A 8 33.11 -28.28 -1.66
C ARG A 8 32.11 -27.12 -1.84
N THR A 9 31.50 -26.68 -0.75
CA THR A 9 30.44 -25.66 -0.75
C THR A 9 30.88 -24.24 -1.17
N THR A 10 32.19 -23.96 -1.15
CA THR A 10 32.78 -22.61 -1.28
C THR A 10 33.61 -22.43 -2.56
N ILE A 11 33.30 -23.20 -3.61
CA ILE A 11 33.98 -23.11 -4.92
C ILE A 11 33.10 -22.39 -5.94
N PHE A 12 33.75 -21.71 -6.89
CA PHE A 12 33.07 -21.18 -8.05
C PHE A 12 32.68 -22.29 -9.02
N SER A 13 31.52 -22.11 -9.66
CA SER A 13 31.14 -22.82 -10.87
C SER A 13 32.01 -22.39 -12.05
N PRO A 14 32.02 -23.14 -13.16
CA PRO A 14 32.68 -22.71 -14.41
C PRO A 14 32.20 -21.35 -14.94
N GLU A 15 30.98 -20.93 -14.56
CA GLU A 15 30.38 -19.64 -14.93
C GLU A 15 30.71 -18.51 -13.93
N GLY A 16 31.48 -18.78 -12.87
CA GLY A 16 31.80 -17.79 -11.83
C GLY A 16 30.70 -17.60 -10.79
N ARG A 17 29.81 -18.57 -10.61
CA ARG A 17 28.66 -18.52 -9.67
C ARG A 17 28.91 -19.39 -8.45
N LEU A 18 28.21 -19.12 -7.34
CA LEU A 18 28.27 -19.94 -6.12
C LEU A 18 26.98 -20.74 -5.95
N TYR A 19 26.98 -22.01 -6.36
CA TYR A 19 25.78 -22.85 -6.39
C TYR A 19 25.05 -22.94 -5.04
N GLN A 20 25.79 -23.06 -3.93
CA GLN A 20 25.17 -23.16 -2.60
C GLN A 20 24.43 -21.88 -2.18
N VAL A 21 24.90 -20.71 -2.63
CA VAL A 21 24.23 -19.43 -2.39
C VAL A 21 22.93 -19.36 -3.21
N GLU A 22 22.94 -19.85 -4.44
CA GLU A 22 21.76 -19.87 -5.31
C GLU A 22 20.70 -20.83 -4.80
N TYR A 23 21.10 -22.00 -4.33
CA TYR A 23 20.18 -22.94 -3.69
C TYR A 23 19.59 -22.38 -2.39
N ALA A 24 20.37 -21.62 -1.62
CA ALA A 24 19.86 -20.91 -0.45
C ALA A 24 18.86 -19.82 -0.83
N MET A 25 19.11 -19.05 -1.90
CA MET A 25 18.17 -18.07 -2.44
C MET A 25 16.86 -18.72 -2.90
N GLU A 26 16.93 -19.89 -3.55
CA GLU A 26 15.75 -20.64 -3.96
C GLU A 26 14.97 -21.17 -2.75
N ALA A 27 15.66 -21.67 -1.72
CA ALA A 27 14.99 -22.09 -0.48
C ALA A 27 14.25 -20.92 0.19
N ILE A 28 14.77 -19.70 0.09
CA ILE A 28 14.14 -18.47 0.60
C ILE A 28 12.98 -18.04 -0.29
N SER A 29 13.05 -18.23 -1.61
CA SER A 29 11.93 -17.98 -2.53
C SER A 29 10.69 -18.76 -2.10
N HIS A 30 10.89 -19.95 -1.54
CA HIS A 30 9.82 -20.77 -1.02
C HIS A 30 9.44 -20.45 0.43
N ALA A 31 10.05 -19.50 1.13
CA ALA A 31 9.67 -19.15 2.51
C ALA A 31 8.47 -18.19 2.55
N GLY A 32 7.81 -18.05 3.71
CA GLY A 32 6.68 -17.13 3.84
C GLY A 32 7.08 -15.67 3.54
N THR A 33 6.19 -14.96 2.85
CA THR A 33 6.39 -13.60 2.33
C THR A 33 6.67 -12.61 3.47
N CYS A 34 7.68 -11.76 3.32
CA CYS A 34 7.98 -10.68 4.27
C CYS A 34 8.26 -9.39 3.51
N LEU A 35 7.62 -8.28 3.87
CA LEU A 35 7.78 -6.99 3.23
C LEU A 35 8.14 -5.91 4.25
N GLY A 36 8.85 -4.89 3.78
CA GLY A 36 9.17 -3.68 4.53
C GLY A 36 8.84 -2.44 3.71
N ILE A 37 8.28 -1.41 4.37
CA ILE A 37 7.91 -0.13 3.76
C ILE A 37 8.40 0.99 4.67
N LEU A 38 9.28 1.84 4.13
CA LEU A 38 9.72 3.08 4.73
C LEU A 38 8.66 4.16 4.50
N ALA A 39 8.09 4.67 5.60
CA ALA A 39 7.18 5.79 5.61
C ALA A 39 7.91 7.08 6.04
N THR A 40 7.23 8.23 5.96
CA THR A 40 7.79 9.52 6.40
C THR A 40 7.91 9.65 7.91
N ASP A 41 7.00 9.02 8.64
CA ASP A 41 6.81 9.07 10.09
C ASP A 41 7.24 7.78 10.82
N GLY A 42 7.67 6.76 10.07
CA GLY A 42 8.16 5.49 10.64
C GLY A 42 8.49 4.43 9.60
N ILE A 43 8.63 3.18 10.06
CA ILE A 43 8.84 2.01 9.20
C ILE A 43 7.84 0.94 9.56
N LEU A 44 7.26 0.28 8.56
CA LEU A 44 6.40 -0.87 8.72
C LEU A 44 7.08 -2.11 8.17
N ILE A 45 7.06 -3.20 8.93
CA ILE A 45 7.35 -4.55 8.44
C ILE A 45 6.07 -5.38 8.55
N ALA A 46 5.80 -6.19 7.54
CA ALA A 46 4.72 -7.16 7.55
C ALA A 46 5.21 -8.53 7.08
N ALA A 47 4.86 -9.58 7.79
CA ALA A 47 5.31 -10.94 7.53
C ALA A 47 4.15 -11.94 7.53
N GLU A 48 4.20 -12.89 6.60
CA GLU A 48 3.26 -14.02 6.52
C GLU A 48 3.63 -15.09 7.56
N LYS A 49 2.70 -15.41 8.45
CA LYS A 49 2.76 -16.58 9.33
C LYS A 49 2.26 -17.81 8.57
N ARG A 50 3.19 -18.74 8.30
CA ARG A 50 2.86 -20.01 7.62
C ARG A 50 2.33 -21.09 8.55
N ASN A 51 2.84 -21.14 9.77
CA ASN A 51 2.46 -22.12 10.76
C ASN A 51 1.31 -21.54 11.59
N VAL A 52 0.07 -21.77 11.13
CA VAL A 52 -1.16 -21.30 11.80
C VAL A 52 -2.07 -22.47 12.19
N HIS A 53 -1.48 -23.60 12.60
CA HIS A 53 -2.28 -24.71 13.08
C HIS A 53 -2.93 -24.34 14.41
N LYS A 54 -4.23 -24.61 14.59
CA LYS A 54 -5.01 -24.29 15.81
C LYS A 54 -4.50 -24.93 17.11
N LEU A 55 -3.50 -25.79 17.02
CA LEU A 55 -2.86 -26.46 18.16
C LEU A 55 -1.55 -25.78 18.55
N LEU A 56 -1.08 -24.82 17.74
CA LEU A 56 0.05 -23.98 18.12
C LEU A 56 -0.40 -23.02 19.20
N ASP A 57 0.46 -22.85 20.18
CA ASP A 57 0.27 -21.86 21.22
C ASP A 57 0.71 -20.50 20.68
N ASP A 58 -0.29 -19.70 20.27
CA ASP A 58 -0.10 -18.36 19.74
C ASP A 58 0.55 -17.40 20.74
N THR A 59 0.60 -17.75 22.04
CA THR A 59 1.25 -16.95 23.08
C THR A 59 2.76 -17.19 23.19
N VAL A 60 3.26 -18.30 22.64
CA VAL A 60 4.66 -18.74 22.81
C VAL A 60 5.41 -18.85 21.48
N LEU A 61 4.72 -19.14 20.36
CA LEU A 61 5.39 -19.71 19.18
C LEU A 61 4.79 -19.19 17.85
N ALA A 62 5.39 -18.13 17.31
CA ALA A 62 5.77 -17.97 15.88
C ALA A 62 5.92 -16.49 15.51
N GLU A 63 6.75 -15.75 16.25
CA GLU A 63 7.16 -14.42 15.83
C GLU A 63 8.11 -14.55 14.65
N LYS A 64 7.80 -13.85 13.57
CA LYS A 64 8.73 -13.60 12.47
C LYS A 64 9.48 -12.29 12.65
N ILE A 65 9.05 -11.46 13.59
CA ILE A 65 9.63 -10.16 13.88
C ILE A 65 10.43 -10.28 15.18
N TYR A 66 11.72 -9.97 15.09
CA TYR A 66 12.65 -10.13 16.21
C TYR A 66 13.25 -8.79 16.54
N ARG A 67 13.05 -8.35 17.78
CA ARG A 67 13.75 -7.19 18.33
C ARG A 67 15.24 -7.52 18.52
N LEU A 68 16.12 -6.69 17.96
CA LEU A 68 17.57 -6.83 18.04
C LEU A 68 18.17 -5.92 19.10
N SER A 69 17.73 -4.67 19.14
CA SER A 69 18.12 -3.64 20.11
C SER A 69 16.92 -2.75 20.44
N GLU A 70 17.13 -1.62 21.12
CA GLU A 70 16.07 -0.63 21.34
C GLU A 70 15.66 0.10 20.05
N ASN A 71 16.60 0.27 19.12
CA ASN A 71 16.43 1.04 17.90
C ASN A 71 16.34 0.20 16.62
N ILE A 72 16.54 -1.13 16.68
CA ILE A 72 16.59 -2.01 15.51
C ILE A 72 15.76 -3.29 15.75
N THR A 73 14.97 -3.63 14.74
CA THR A 73 14.16 -4.85 14.67
C THR A 73 14.34 -5.47 13.29
N CYS A 74 14.27 -6.80 13.18
CA CYS A 74 14.33 -7.49 11.88
C CYS A 74 13.19 -8.48 11.70
N THR A 75 12.89 -8.81 10.45
CA THR A 75 12.12 -10.01 10.10
C THR A 75 12.92 -10.94 9.21
N VAL A 76 12.52 -12.20 9.16
CA VAL A 76 13.28 -13.30 8.57
C VAL A 76 12.44 -14.05 7.54
N ALA A 77 13.08 -14.39 6.42
CA ALA A 77 12.56 -15.35 5.45
C ALA A 77 13.64 -16.39 5.15
N GLY A 78 13.29 -17.68 5.28
CA GLY A 78 14.19 -18.79 5.08
C GLY A 78 14.11 -19.82 6.21
N ILE A 79 15.24 -20.46 6.51
CA ILE A 79 15.36 -21.50 7.53
C ILE A 79 15.38 -20.88 8.94
N THR A 80 14.34 -21.11 9.74
CA THR A 80 14.21 -20.52 11.09
C THR A 80 15.37 -20.89 12.04
N ALA A 81 15.88 -22.12 11.95
CA ALA A 81 17.00 -22.55 12.79
C ALA A 81 18.28 -21.73 12.53
N ASP A 82 18.57 -21.45 11.26
CA ASP A 82 19.69 -20.58 10.87
C ASP A 82 19.44 -19.14 11.33
N ALA A 83 18.19 -18.67 11.22
CA ALA A 83 17.82 -17.31 11.61
C ALA A 83 18.07 -17.06 13.10
N ASN A 84 17.73 -18.01 13.96
CA ASN A 84 17.94 -17.90 15.41
C ASN A 84 19.41 -17.67 15.79
N ILE A 85 20.34 -18.31 15.07
CA ILE A 85 21.78 -18.11 15.29
C ILE A 85 22.17 -16.68 14.92
N LEU A 86 21.77 -16.22 13.72
CA LEU A 86 22.07 -14.88 13.22
C LEU A 86 21.47 -13.78 14.11
N ILE A 87 20.24 -13.96 14.59
CA ILE A 87 19.56 -13.03 15.51
C ILE A 87 20.35 -12.90 16.82
N ASN A 88 20.85 -14.00 17.37
CA ASN A 88 21.65 -13.97 18.59
C ASN A 88 22.98 -13.24 18.39
N HIS A 89 23.64 -13.42 17.24
CA HIS A 89 24.85 -12.66 16.91
C HIS A 89 24.58 -11.16 16.77
N LEU A 90 23.48 -10.79 16.08
CA LEU A 90 23.04 -9.40 15.95
C LEU A 90 22.80 -8.75 17.32
N ARG A 91 22.07 -9.43 18.22
CA ARG A 91 21.82 -8.95 19.59
C ARG A 91 23.13 -8.77 20.37
N TRP A 92 24.05 -9.73 20.25
CA TRP A 92 25.35 -9.64 20.91
C TRP A 92 26.18 -8.46 20.40
N TRP A 93 26.28 -8.27 19.09
CA TRP A 93 27.02 -7.13 18.52
C TRP A 93 26.41 -5.78 18.89
N ALA A 94 25.08 -5.66 18.86
CA ALA A 94 24.39 -4.43 19.26
C ALA A 94 24.66 -4.08 20.73
N ALA A 95 24.56 -5.08 21.62
CA ALA A 95 24.86 -4.91 23.05
C ALA A 95 26.33 -4.58 23.30
N GLN A 96 27.25 -5.25 22.59
CA GLN A 96 28.70 -5.02 22.71
C GLN A 96 29.08 -3.61 22.24
N TYR A 97 28.46 -3.13 21.16
CA TYR A 97 28.65 -1.76 20.68
C TYR A 97 28.17 -0.75 21.73
N LYS A 98 26.96 -0.94 22.26
CA LYS A 98 26.40 -0.07 23.32
C LYS A 98 27.27 -0.06 24.57
N LEU A 99 27.82 -1.21 24.96
CA LEU A 99 28.76 -1.31 26.08
C LEU A 99 30.07 -0.55 25.81
N SER A 100 30.60 -0.62 24.59
CA SER A 100 31.90 -0.05 24.25
C SER A 100 31.85 1.47 24.01
N TYR A 101 30.78 1.95 23.38
CA TYR A 101 30.65 3.35 22.94
C TYR A 101 29.64 4.17 23.76
N GLY A 102 28.83 3.53 24.61
CA GLY A 102 27.81 4.21 25.42
C GLY A 102 26.60 4.70 24.62
N GLU A 103 26.46 4.31 23.35
CA GLU A 103 25.35 4.72 22.48
C GLU A 103 24.80 3.56 21.63
N GLU A 104 23.59 3.74 21.09
CA GLU A 104 22.98 2.73 20.22
C GLU A 104 23.75 2.56 18.91
N MET A 105 23.87 1.32 18.46
CA MET A 105 24.59 0.99 17.24
C MET A 105 23.88 1.56 16.00
N PRO A 106 24.61 2.21 15.07
CA PRO A 106 24.05 2.61 13.77
C PRO A 106 23.54 1.40 12.98
N VAL A 107 22.42 1.56 12.26
CA VAL A 107 21.71 0.43 11.64
C VAL A 107 22.58 -0.26 10.60
N GLU A 108 23.23 0.52 9.73
CA GLU A 108 24.07 0.00 8.65
C GLU A 108 25.27 -0.81 9.18
N GLN A 109 25.91 -0.36 10.26
CA GLN A 109 27.05 -1.07 10.84
C GLN A 109 26.65 -2.46 11.35
N LEU A 110 25.46 -2.57 11.97
CA LEU A 110 24.97 -3.85 12.46
C LEU A 110 24.70 -4.82 11.30
N VAL A 111 24.08 -4.33 10.22
CA VAL A 111 23.83 -5.11 9.00
C VAL A 111 25.14 -5.55 8.35
N GLN A 112 26.12 -4.65 8.26
CA GLN A 112 27.44 -4.94 7.69
C GLN A 112 28.18 -6.04 8.46
N ASN A 113 28.15 -6.01 9.80
CA ASN A 113 28.76 -7.06 10.63
C ASN A 113 28.19 -8.44 10.34
N LEU A 114 26.87 -8.56 10.23
CA LEU A 114 26.24 -9.83 9.86
C LEU A 114 26.59 -10.27 8.44
N CYS A 115 26.61 -9.33 7.51
CA CYS A 115 26.94 -9.60 6.12
C CYS A 115 28.38 -10.12 5.95
N ASN A 116 29.32 -9.58 6.71
CA ASN A 116 30.69 -10.09 6.79
C ASN A 116 30.74 -11.52 7.32
N GLU A 117 29.91 -11.84 8.33
CA GLU A 117 29.81 -13.21 8.82
C GLU A 117 29.23 -14.17 7.77
N LYS A 118 28.12 -13.79 7.12
CA LYS A 118 27.53 -14.58 6.03
C LYS A 118 28.54 -14.81 4.90
N GLN A 119 29.25 -13.77 4.49
CA GLN A 119 30.26 -13.84 3.43
C GLN A 119 31.42 -14.76 3.80
N ARG A 120 31.80 -14.83 5.08
CA ARG A 120 32.83 -15.78 5.52
C ARG A 120 32.44 -17.23 5.23
N TYR A 121 31.15 -17.59 5.36
CA TYR A 121 30.65 -18.94 5.10
C TYR A 121 30.58 -19.28 3.61
N THR A 122 30.58 -18.28 2.71
CA THR A 122 30.58 -18.50 1.26
C THR A 122 32.00 -18.60 0.69
N GLN A 123 32.99 -18.04 1.39
CA GLN A 123 34.37 -17.95 0.91
C GLN A 123 35.31 -18.99 1.54
N ILE A 124 35.14 -19.31 2.84
CA ILE A 124 36.07 -20.19 3.57
C ILE A 124 35.35 -21.15 4.54
N GLY A 125 36.03 -22.23 4.91
CA GLY A 125 35.60 -23.14 5.97
C GLY A 125 34.76 -24.34 5.52
N GLY A 126 34.34 -24.43 4.24
CA GLY A 126 33.66 -25.60 3.68
C GLY A 126 32.30 -25.91 4.32
N LYS A 127 31.66 -24.91 4.94
CA LYS A 127 30.32 -25.03 5.51
C LYS A 127 29.27 -24.62 4.49
N ARG A 128 28.03 -25.08 4.65
CA ARG A 128 26.90 -24.53 3.88
C ARG A 128 26.63 -23.08 4.29
N PRO A 129 26.16 -22.21 3.39
CA PRO A 129 25.71 -20.87 3.76
C PRO A 129 24.44 -20.93 4.63
N PHE A 130 24.13 -19.80 5.27
CA PHE A 130 22.87 -19.63 5.98
C PHE A 130 21.72 -19.45 4.99
N GLY A 131 20.69 -20.27 5.09
CA GLY A 131 19.52 -20.22 4.21
C GLY A 131 18.52 -19.14 4.62
N VAL A 132 18.98 -17.91 4.89
CA VAL A 132 18.14 -16.84 5.47
C VAL A 132 18.44 -15.48 4.84
N SER A 133 17.37 -14.82 4.39
CA SER A 133 17.35 -13.39 4.12
C SER A 133 16.66 -12.66 5.27
N LEU A 134 17.17 -11.48 5.59
CA LEU A 134 16.63 -10.64 6.66
C LEU A 134 16.25 -9.27 6.10
N LEU A 135 15.14 -8.73 6.59
CA LEU A 135 14.80 -7.31 6.47
C LEU A 135 15.00 -6.64 7.83
N TYR A 136 15.67 -5.49 7.83
CA TYR A 136 15.97 -4.73 9.04
C TYR A 136 15.22 -3.41 8.97
N MET A 137 14.46 -3.07 10.01
CA MET A 137 13.99 -1.71 10.24
C MET A 137 14.73 -1.14 11.44
N GLY A 138 15.22 0.08 11.30
CA GLY A 138 15.86 0.77 12.40
C GLY A 138 15.81 2.27 12.27
N TRP A 139 16.11 2.93 13.37
CA TRP A 139 16.36 4.36 13.40
C TRP A 139 17.73 4.64 14.03
N ASP A 140 18.48 5.56 13.45
CA ASP A 140 19.65 6.14 14.08
C ASP A 140 19.74 7.66 13.88
N LYS A 141 20.66 8.29 14.60
CA LYS A 141 20.88 9.74 14.60
C LYS A 141 21.48 10.28 13.31
N HIS A 142 22.02 9.42 12.45
CA HIS A 142 22.78 9.82 11.26
C HIS A 142 21.89 9.90 10.01
N TYR A 143 21.08 8.86 9.79
CA TYR A 143 20.25 8.74 8.58
C TYR A 143 18.76 8.61 8.89
N GLY A 144 18.38 8.62 10.18
CA GLY A 144 16.98 8.50 10.59
C GLY A 144 16.44 7.09 10.33
N TYR A 145 15.21 7.00 9.81
CA TYR A 145 14.56 5.73 9.49
C TYR A 145 15.23 5.05 8.30
N GLN A 146 15.65 3.80 8.50
CA GLN A 146 16.36 3.00 7.51
C GLN A 146 15.76 1.59 7.40
N LEU A 147 15.61 1.14 6.16
CA LEU A 147 15.19 -0.21 5.83
C LEU A 147 16.29 -0.87 4.99
N TYR A 148 16.83 -1.99 5.48
CA TYR A 148 17.86 -2.77 4.79
C TYR A 148 17.37 -4.19 4.51
N GLN A 149 17.93 -4.79 3.48
CA GLN A 149 17.79 -6.20 3.15
C GLN A 149 19.16 -6.85 3.07
N SER A 150 19.32 -8.04 3.64
CA SER A 150 20.50 -8.90 3.41
C SER A 150 20.10 -10.26 2.89
N ASP A 151 20.97 -10.88 2.09
CA ASP A 151 20.77 -12.20 1.50
C ASP A 151 21.81 -13.23 1.99
N PRO A 152 21.73 -14.51 1.59
CA PRO A 152 22.72 -15.54 1.95
C PRO A 152 24.12 -15.31 1.40
N SER A 153 24.26 -14.46 0.36
CA SER A 153 25.57 -14.16 -0.22
C SER A 153 26.42 -13.27 0.68
N GLY A 154 25.81 -12.61 1.67
CA GLY A 154 26.47 -11.59 2.47
C GLY A 154 26.43 -10.22 1.80
N ASN A 155 25.61 -10.03 0.77
CA ASN A 155 25.29 -8.70 0.26
C ASN A 155 24.14 -8.09 1.06
N TYR A 156 24.19 -6.76 1.22
CA TYR A 156 23.06 -5.99 1.72
C TYR A 156 22.82 -4.73 0.90
N THR A 157 21.58 -4.26 0.93
CA THR A 157 21.12 -3.09 0.18
C THR A 157 20.10 -2.32 0.99
N GLY A 158 20.13 -0.99 0.89
CA GLY A 158 19.13 -0.10 1.48
C GLY A 158 17.93 0.08 0.56
N TRP A 159 16.72 0.11 1.13
CA TRP A 159 15.46 0.14 0.38
C TRP A 159 14.48 1.18 0.95
N LYS A 160 13.63 1.72 0.07
CA LYS A 160 12.43 2.47 0.49
C LYS A 160 11.23 1.55 0.70
N ALA A 161 11.12 0.51 -0.12
CA ALA A 161 10.19 -0.58 0.10
C ALA A 161 10.78 -1.82 -0.57
N THR A 162 10.68 -2.97 0.09
CA THR A 162 11.17 -4.23 -0.46
C THR A 162 10.36 -5.42 0.05
N CYS A 163 10.50 -6.56 -0.60
CA CYS A 163 9.88 -7.82 -0.23
C CYS A 163 10.87 -8.97 -0.42
N ILE A 164 10.88 -9.92 0.51
CA ILE A 164 11.60 -11.18 0.45
C ILE A 164 10.62 -12.35 0.66
N GLY A 165 11.04 -13.56 0.30
CA GLY A 165 10.20 -14.76 0.41
C GLY A 165 9.39 -15.06 -0.85
N ASN A 166 8.28 -15.77 -0.65
CA ASN A 166 7.38 -16.19 -1.72
C ASN A 166 6.78 -15.00 -2.48
N ASN A 167 6.63 -15.16 -3.80
CA ASN A 167 6.03 -14.16 -4.68
C ASN A 167 6.64 -12.74 -4.59
N HIS A 168 7.90 -12.61 -4.15
CA HIS A 168 8.55 -11.31 -3.96
C HIS A 168 8.61 -10.48 -5.25
N GLN A 169 8.76 -11.10 -6.43
CA GLN A 169 8.79 -10.38 -7.72
C GLN A 169 7.46 -9.65 -8.03
N ALA A 170 6.33 -10.30 -7.75
CA ALA A 170 5.01 -9.70 -7.89
C ALA A 170 4.80 -8.60 -6.85
N ALA A 171 5.20 -8.85 -5.59
CA ALA A 171 5.15 -7.86 -4.51
C ALA A 171 5.93 -6.59 -4.85
N MET A 172 7.17 -6.76 -5.33
CA MET A 172 8.04 -5.65 -5.75
C MET A 172 7.44 -4.84 -6.90
N SER A 173 6.79 -5.50 -7.85
CA SER A 173 6.13 -4.81 -8.97
C SER A 173 4.97 -3.93 -8.50
N LEU A 174 4.18 -4.41 -7.53
CA LEU A 174 3.10 -3.64 -6.92
C LEU A 174 3.62 -2.47 -6.07
N LEU A 175 4.65 -2.72 -5.26
CA LEU A 175 5.30 -1.68 -4.46
C LEU A 175 5.86 -0.57 -5.35
N LYS A 176 6.51 -0.91 -6.46
CA LYS A 176 7.03 0.09 -7.43
C LYS A 176 5.94 0.99 -8.01
N GLN A 177 4.73 0.48 -8.23
CA GLN A 177 3.64 1.25 -8.83
C GLN A 177 2.96 2.17 -7.82
N GLU A 178 2.79 1.71 -6.57
CA GLU A 178 1.96 2.40 -5.58
C GLU A 178 2.74 3.16 -4.50
N TYR A 179 4.04 2.88 -4.35
CA TYR A 179 4.87 3.59 -3.37
C TYR A 179 5.07 5.06 -3.76
N LYS A 180 4.56 5.97 -2.91
CA LYS A 180 4.67 7.42 -3.09
C LYS A 180 5.07 8.13 -1.79
N SER A 181 6.14 7.67 -1.15
CA SER A 181 6.60 8.19 0.16
C SER A 181 5.42 8.29 1.16
N PRO A 182 4.78 7.15 1.48
CA PRO A 182 3.53 7.12 2.23
C PRO A 182 3.74 7.57 3.68
N THR A 183 2.65 8.01 4.30
CA THR A 183 2.56 8.04 5.78
C THR A 183 2.39 6.62 6.32
N LEU A 184 2.54 6.42 7.62
CA LEU A 184 2.44 5.10 8.24
C LEU A 184 1.06 4.47 8.05
N ALA A 185 0.00 5.27 8.12
CA ALA A 185 -1.37 4.82 7.85
C ALA A 185 -1.55 4.34 6.40
N GLU A 186 -0.95 5.04 5.45
CA GLU A 186 -0.95 4.64 4.03
C GLU A 186 -0.07 3.42 3.79
N ALA A 187 1.08 3.32 4.46
CA ALA A 187 1.98 2.18 4.40
C ALA A 187 1.29 0.90 4.91
N LYS A 188 0.51 0.99 6.00
CA LYS A 188 -0.33 -0.13 6.48
C LYS A 188 -1.31 -0.62 5.41
N LYS A 189 -2.05 0.31 4.78
CA LYS A 189 -2.99 -0.03 3.69
C LYS A 189 -2.27 -0.66 2.50
N LEU A 190 -1.11 -0.11 2.13
CA LEU A 190 -0.29 -0.63 1.02
C LEU A 190 0.25 -2.03 1.32
N ALA A 191 0.79 -2.26 2.51
CA ALA A 191 1.29 -3.57 2.95
C ALA A 191 0.20 -4.64 2.86
N VAL A 192 -0.99 -4.36 3.39
CA VAL A 192 -2.12 -5.30 3.36
C VAL A 192 -2.59 -5.54 1.92
N LYS A 193 -2.62 -4.50 1.07
CA LYS A 193 -2.97 -4.62 -0.35
C LYS A 193 -1.97 -5.50 -1.10
N VAL A 194 -0.67 -5.37 -0.82
CA VAL A 194 0.39 -6.18 -1.42
C VAL A 194 0.26 -7.63 -0.95
N LEU A 195 0.19 -7.87 0.36
CA LEU A 195 0.03 -9.22 0.92
C LEU A 195 -1.21 -9.92 0.36
N TRP A 196 -2.34 -9.22 0.25
CA TRP A 196 -3.55 -9.81 -0.32
C TRP A 196 -3.37 -10.30 -1.77
N LYS A 197 -2.57 -9.58 -2.57
CA LYS A 197 -2.33 -9.94 -3.97
C LYS A 197 -1.25 -11.00 -4.14
N THR A 198 -0.33 -11.12 -3.18
CA THR A 198 0.84 -12.01 -3.27
C THR A 198 0.64 -13.33 -2.52
N LEU A 199 -0.30 -13.38 -1.57
CA LEU A 199 -0.63 -14.60 -0.86
C LEU A 199 -1.56 -15.48 -1.69
N ASP A 200 -1.20 -16.75 -1.82
CA ASP A 200 -2.00 -17.75 -2.53
C ASP A 200 -3.30 -18.09 -1.78
N VAL A 201 -3.34 -17.80 -0.48
CA VAL A 201 -4.47 -18.09 0.42
C VAL A 201 -5.11 -16.78 0.89
N LYS A 202 -6.42 -16.82 1.16
CA LYS A 202 -7.16 -15.71 1.75
C LYS A 202 -6.43 -15.19 3.00
N LEU A 203 -6.18 -13.88 3.02
CA LEU A 203 -5.60 -13.18 4.16
C LEU A 203 -6.57 -13.24 5.34
N THR A 204 -6.07 -13.68 6.48
CA THR A 204 -6.72 -13.59 7.78
C THR A 204 -5.77 -12.93 8.76
N ASN A 205 -6.29 -12.31 9.82
CA ASN A 205 -5.45 -11.61 10.79
C ASN A 205 -4.44 -12.55 11.47
N GLU A 206 -4.81 -13.82 11.68
CA GLU A 206 -3.94 -14.87 12.23
C GLU A 206 -2.72 -15.19 11.35
N LYS A 207 -2.81 -14.93 10.04
CA LYS A 207 -1.76 -15.27 9.05
C LYS A 207 -0.76 -14.15 8.81
N VAL A 208 -0.93 -13.00 9.45
CA VAL A 208 -0.09 -11.84 9.22
C VAL A 208 0.41 -11.32 10.55
N GLU A 209 1.69 -10.99 10.58
CA GLU A 209 2.33 -10.26 11.65
C GLU A 209 2.76 -8.90 11.10
N MET A 210 2.48 -7.82 11.82
CA MET A 210 2.94 -6.49 11.43
C MET A 210 3.55 -5.79 12.63
N ALA A 211 4.69 -5.15 12.42
CA ALA A 211 5.31 -4.30 13.43
C ALA A 211 5.66 -2.95 12.82
N VAL A 212 5.55 -1.94 13.66
CA VAL A 212 5.81 -0.57 13.31
C VAL A 212 6.92 -0.03 14.18
N LEU A 213 7.89 0.64 13.58
CA LEU A 213 8.92 1.40 14.27
C LEU A 213 8.65 2.89 14.09
N THR A 214 8.41 3.59 15.21
CA THR A 214 8.21 5.05 15.25
C THR A 214 9.12 5.70 16.29
N ARG A 215 9.21 7.04 16.25
CA ARG A 215 9.92 7.83 17.24
C ARG A 215 8.91 8.68 18.02
N ARG A 216 8.82 8.45 19.34
CA ARG A 216 7.99 9.24 20.27
C ARG A 216 8.90 9.79 21.37
N ASP A 217 8.82 11.10 21.63
CA ASP A 217 9.62 11.78 22.65
C ASP A 217 11.14 11.50 22.59
N GLY A 218 11.67 11.42 21.36
CA GLY A 218 13.09 11.14 21.12
C GLY A 218 13.51 9.68 21.33
N LYS A 219 12.59 8.78 21.69
CA LYS A 219 12.82 7.35 21.85
C LYS A 219 12.21 6.55 20.70
N THR A 220 12.89 5.49 20.31
CA THR A 220 12.36 4.54 19.32
C THR A 220 11.39 3.59 20.01
N VAL A 221 10.18 3.48 19.46
CA VAL A 221 9.14 2.58 19.94
C VAL A 221 8.82 1.60 18.82
N VAL A 222 8.85 0.32 19.15
CA VAL A 222 8.46 -0.78 18.27
C VAL A 222 7.14 -1.33 18.80
N GLU A 223 6.09 -1.20 18.01
CA GLU A 223 4.74 -1.67 18.35
C GLU A 223 4.35 -2.78 17.38
N GLU A 224 4.07 -3.96 17.91
CA GLU A 224 3.43 -5.04 17.15
C GLU A 224 1.94 -4.75 17.06
N LEU A 225 1.42 -4.73 15.84
CA LEU A 225 0.02 -4.46 15.60
C LEU A 225 -0.79 -5.71 15.96
N THR A 226 -1.67 -5.56 16.94
CA THR A 226 -2.62 -6.61 17.29
C THR A 226 -3.65 -6.80 16.17
N ALA A 227 -4.34 -7.94 16.14
CA ALA A 227 -5.40 -8.23 15.19
C ALA A 227 -6.53 -7.16 15.18
N ALA A 228 -6.64 -6.36 16.24
CA ALA A 228 -7.55 -5.22 16.35
C ALA A 228 -7.10 -4.00 15.51
N GLU A 229 -5.80 -3.77 15.41
CA GLU A 229 -5.22 -2.63 14.68
C GLU A 229 -4.89 -2.98 13.21
N MET A 230 -5.00 -4.26 12.84
CA MET A 230 -5.05 -4.71 11.46
C MET A 230 -6.44 -4.47 10.89
N LEU A 231 -6.51 -3.91 9.66
CA LEU A 231 -7.78 -3.67 8.96
C LEU A 231 -8.66 -4.94 9.02
N THR A 232 -9.89 -4.86 9.53
CA THR A 232 -10.75 -6.05 9.64
C THR A 232 -11.06 -6.63 8.26
N SER A 233 -11.45 -7.91 8.20
CA SER A 233 -11.85 -8.54 6.93
C SER A 233 -13.01 -7.80 6.26
N SER A 234 -13.93 -7.27 7.08
CA SER A 234 -15.00 -6.35 6.70
C SER A 234 -14.43 -5.07 6.07
N GLU A 235 -13.44 -4.44 6.71
CA GLU A 235 -12.84 -3.18 6.28
C GLU A 235 -12.05 -3.35 4.97
N LEU A 236 -11.33 -4.46 4.83
CA LEU A 236 -10.63 -4.82 3.61
C LEU A 236 -11.58 -5.07 2.44
N SER A 237 -12.69 -5.76 2.71
CA SER A 237 -13.72 -6.01 1.70
C SER A 237 -14.37 -4.69 1.26
N PHE A 238 -14.64 -3.81 2.23
CA PHE A 238 -15.17 -2.47 2.00
C PHE A 238 -14.22 -1.63 1.12
N LEU A 239 -12.96 -1.49 1.53
CA LEU A 239 -11.96 -0.69 0.81
C LEU A 239 -11.75 -1.18 -0.63
N ARG A 240 -11.77 -2.50 -0.86
CA ARG A 240 -11.64 -3.08 -2.22
C ARG A 240 -12.84 -2.77 -3.10
N LEU A 241 -14.03 -2.99 -2.56
CA LEU A 241 -15.25 -2.71 -3.30
C LEU A 241 -15.34 -1.21 -3.61
N LEU A 242 -14.88 -0.36 -2.69
CA LEU A 242 -14.82 1.08 -2.87
C LEU A 242 -13.81 1.50 -3.94
N ASP A 243 -12.60 0.93 -3.96
CA ASP A 243 -11.61 1.24 -5.00
C ASP A 243 -12.06 0.76 -6.39
N ARG A 244 -12.66 -0.44 -6.46
CA ARG A 244 -13.22 -0.99 -7.71
C ARG A 244 -14.38 -0.15 -8.23
N THR A 245 -15.27 0.30 -7.36
CA THR A 245 -16.41 1.16 -7.75
C THR A 245 -15.95 2.54 -8.19
N LYS A 246 -14.97 3.14 -7.50
CA LYS A 246 -14.34 4.39 -7.94
C LYS A 246 -13.69 4.25 -9.30
N LYS A 247 -13.01 3.13 -9.57
CA LYS A 247 -12.41 2.87 -10.88
C LYS A 247 -13.48 2.76 -11.98
N LEU A 248 -14.54 1.98 -11.74
CA LEU A 248 -15.68 1.86 -12.65
C LEU A 248 -16.35 3.20 -12.93
N ALA A 249 -16.50 4.05 -11.91
CA ALA A 249 -17.08 5.38 -12.05
C ALA A 249 -16.18 6.37 -12.81
N ARG A 250 -14.85 6.16 -12.83
CA ARG A 250 -13.92 6.99 -13.62
C ARG A 250 -13.85 6.60 -15.09
N GLU A 251 -14.06 5.32 -15.40
CA GLU A 251 -13.96 4.81 -16.78
C GLU A 251 -15.17 5.24 -17.60
N ASP A 252 -16.38 4.81 -17.21
CA ASP A 252 -17.64 5.20 -17.85
C ASP A 252 -18.80 5.00 -16.88
N LEU A 253 -19.30 6.10 -16.29
CA LEU A 253 -20.36 6.04 -15.28
C LEU A 253 -21.72 5.68 -15.90
N SER A 254 -22.08 6.28 -17.03
CA SER A 254 -23.39 6.10 -17.70
C SER A 254 -23.62 4.66 -18.17
N ALA A 255 -22.58 3.97 -18.64
CA ALA A 255 -22.66 2.57 -19.06
C ALA A 255 -22.70 1.57 -17.89
N ASN A 256 -22.23 1.99 -16.71
CA ASN A 256 -22.07 1.11 -15.54
C ASN A 256 -22.97 1.47 -14.37
N VAL A 257 -23.94 2.38 -14.52
CA VAL A 257 -24.84 2.86 -13.45
C VAL A 257 -25.37 1.72 -12.59
N TRP A 258 -25.92 0.67 -13.21
CA TRP A 258 -26.48 -0.47 -12.47
C TRP A 258 -25.44 -1.26 -11.66
N LYS A 259 -24.19 -1.41 -12.17
CA LYS A 259 -23.10 -2.10 -11.46
C LYS A 259 -22.61 -1.29 -10.27
N VAL A 260 -22.46 0.03 -10.45
CA VAL A 260 -22.03 0.92 -9.36
C VAL A 260 -23.15 0.98 -8.31
N ASN A 261 -24.42 1.06 -8.71
CA ASN A 261 -25.55 1.10 -7.78
C ASN A 261 -25.65 -0.19 -6.94
N ALA A 262 -25.52 -1.36 -7.59
CA ALA A 262 -25.46 -2.63 -6.88
C ALA A 262 -24.28 -2.68 -5.88
N ALA A 263 -23.11 -2.21 -6.29
CA ALA A 263 -21.94 -2.20 -5.43
C ALA A 263 -22.05 -1.21 -4.26
N ILE A 264 -22.74 -0.08 -4.41
CA ILE A 264 -23.04 0.85 -3.30
C ILE A 264 -23.90 0.17 -2.24
N ILE A 265 -24.91 -0.61 -2.62
CA ILE A 265 -25.75 -1.35 -1.66
C ILE A 265 -24.90 -2.32 -0.83
N TYR A 266 -23.96 -3.03 -1.49
CA TYR A 266 -23.01 -3.89 -0.79
C TYR A 266 -22.04 -3.11 0.11
N LEU A 267 -21.59 -1.92 -0.33
CA LEU A 267 -20.74 -1.04 0.48
C LEU A 267 -21.48 -0.53 1.73
N ASP A 268 -22.75 -0.16 1.62
CA ASP A 268 -23.59 0.25 2.77
C ASP A 268 -23.71 -0.87 3.81
N ASN A 269 -23.99 -2.09 3.34
CA ASN A 269 -24.08 -3.25 4.23
C ASN A 269 -22.75 -3.54 4.94
N LEU A 270 -21.63 -3.37 4.25
CA LEU A 270 -20.30 -3.51 4.85
C LEU A 270 -19.99 -2.35 5.81
N PHE A 271 -20.39 -1.12 5.47
CA PHE A 271 -20.19 0.05 6.32
C PHE A 271 -20.98 -0.03 7.62
N ASN A 272 -22.23 -0.49 7.57
CA ASN A 272 -23.04 -0.71 8.77
C ASN A 272 -22.41 -1.77 9.68
N LYS A 273 -21.91 -2.87 9.11
CA LYS A 273 -21.14 -3.87 9.87
C LYS A 273 -19.89 -3.28 10.53
N LEU A 274 -19.18 -2.39 9.83
CA LEU A 274 -18.01 -1.69 10.36
C LEU A 274 -18.35 -0.73 11.52
N GLN A 275 -19.54 -0.13 11.51
CA GLN A 275 -20.01 0.71 12.62
C GLN A 275 -20.42 -0.12 13.84
N ASP A 276 -20.96 -1.32 13.61
CA ASP A 276 -21.40 -2.24 14.68
C ASP A 276 -20.22 -2.96 15.38
N GLU A 277 -19.07 -3.11 14.71
CA GLU A 277 -17.81 -3.62 15.28
C GLU A 277 -17.24 -2.63 16.32
N LYS A 278 -17.86 -2.54 17.50
CA LYS A 278 -17.46 -1.63 18.59
C LYS A 278 -16.03 -1.90 19.08
N GLY A 279 -15.20 -0.84 19.04
CA GLY A 279 -13.93 -0.78 19.77
C GLY A 279 -12.65 -0.91 18.95
N LEU A 280 -12.73 -1.02 17.62
CA LEU A 280 -11.56 -1.36 16.78
C LEU A 280 -11.12 -0.27 15.78
N HIS A 281 -11.93 0.74 15.49
CA HIS A 281 -11.65 1.68 14.40
C HIS A 281 -11.60 3.13 14.87
N ASN A 282 -10.58 3.87 14.41
CA ASN A 282 -10.48 5.32 14.63
C ASN A 282 -11.74 6.01 14.09
N ALA A 283 -12.42 6.81 14.92
CA ALA A 283 -13.63 7.53 14.55
C ALA A 283 -13.45 8.37 13.27
N ASP A 284 -12.26 8.94 13.07
CA ASP A 284 -11.89 9.70 11.88
C ASP A 284 -11.91 8.87 10.59
N MET A 285 -11.51 7.60 10.67
CA MET A 285 -11.48 6.69 9.52
C MET A 285 -12.89 6.27 9.09
N LEU A 286 -13.75 5.92 10.05
CA LEU A 286 -15.17 5.64 9.77
C LEU A 286 -15.88 6.87 9.17
N MET A 287 -15.55 8.06 9.68
CA MET A 287 -16.05 9.30 9.11
C MET A 287 -15.58 9.48 7.65
N GLN A 288 -14.32 9.19 7.36
CA GLN A 288 -13.77 9.25 6.00
C GLN A 288 -14.46 8.25 5.06
N TYR A 289 -14.69 7.01 5.49
CA TYR A 289 -15.39 5.98 4.71
C TYR A 289 -16.83 6.37 4.40
N GLY A 290 -17.57 6.87 5.39
CA GLY A 290 -18.93 7.37 5.19
C GLY A 290 -18.99 8.53 4.19
N ARG A 291 -18.00 9.43 4.23
CA ARG A 291 -17.89 10.53 3.25
C ARG A 291 -17.67 10.02 1.83
N GLU A 292 -16.75 9.07 1.64
CA GLU A 292 -16.48 8.51 0.31
C GLU A 292 -17.68 7.74 -0.25
N LEU A 293 -18.43 7.05 0.60
CA LEU A 293 -19.62 6.32 0.21
C LEU A 293 -20.77 7.26 -0.17
N ASN A 294 -20.99 8.32 0.61
CA ASN A 294 -21.97 9.36 0.27
C ASN A 294 -21.62 10.08 -1.03
N GLN A 295 -20.33 10.33 -1.28
CA GLN A 295 -19.90 10.90 -2.56
C GLN A 295 -20.27 9.99 -3.73
N MET A 296 -20.10 8.67 -3.61
CA MET A 296 -20.47 7.72 -4.66
C MET A 296 -21.99 7.68 -4.88
N LYS A 297 -22.80 7.79 -3.82
CA LYS A 297 -24.27 7.89 -3.91
C LYS A 297 -24.71 9.12 -4.71
N LEU A 298 -24.18 10.30 -4.33
CA LEU A 298 -24.49 11.56 -5.01
C LEU A 298 -24.12 11.53 -6.50
N LEU A 299 -23.01 10.87 -6.87
CA LEU A 299 -22.62 10.71 -8.27
C LEU A 299 -23.63 9.87 -9.07
N ILE A 300 -24.21 8.82 -8.49
CA ILE A 300 -25.23 8.01 -9.16
C ILE A 300 -26.57 8.75 -9.21
N GLU A 301 -26.96 9.42 -8.13
CA GLU A 301 -28.20 10.21 -8.08
C GLU A 301 -28.19 11.31 -9.15
N ALA A 302 -27.06 11.99 -9.32
CA ALA A 302 -26.86 12.96 -10.39
C ALA A 302 -26.99 12.34 -11.79
N GLU A 303 -26.51 11.11 -12.01
CA GLU A 303 -26.59 10.46 -13.32
C GLU A 303 -28.03 10.02 -13.66
N ASN A 304 -28.82 9.65 -12.64
CA ASN A 304 -30.22 9.25 -12.79
C ASN A 304 -31.18 10.44 -13.02
N CYS A 305 -30.75 11.67 -12.77
CA CYS A 305 -31.56 12.87 -13.04
C CYS A 305 -31.74 13.08 -14.56
N LYS A 306 -32.98 13.33 -14.98
CA LYS A 306 -33.34 13.52 -16.40
C LYS A 306 -33.02 14.92 -16.92
N SER A 307 -33.02 15.93 -16.04
CA SER A 307 -32.73 17.33 -16.37
C SER A 307 -31.29 17.68 -16.01
N SER A 308 -30.60 18.40 -16.90
CA SER A 308 -29.22 18.83 -16.69
C SER A 308 -29.05 19.83 -15.54
N GLU A 309 -30.09 20.61 -15.22
CA GLU A 309 -30.10 21.49 -14.03
C GLU A 309 -30.15 20.69 -12.73
N ASP A 310 -30.93 19.60 -12.71
CA ASP A 310 -31.01 18.68 -11.57
C ASP A 310 -29.71 17.89 -11.40
N LYS A 311 -29.03 17.53 -12.51
CA LYS A 311 -27.68 16.92 -12.43
C LYS A 311 -26.69 17.86 -11.74
N LEU A 312 -26.72 19.14 -12.10
CA LEU A 312 -25.83 20.17 -11.56
C LEU A 312 -26.12 20.44 -10.07
N SER A 313 -27.38 20.47 -9.66
CA SER A 313 -27.77 20.69 -8.26
C SER A 313 -27.31 19.54 -7.36
N GLN A 314 -27.43 18.29 -7.80
CA GLN A 314 -26.93 17.12 -7.07
C GLN A 314 -25.40 17.09 -6.97
N LEU A 315 -24.69 17.48 -8.04
CA LEU A 315 -23.23 17.59 -8.01
C LEU A 315 -22.72 18.72 -7.11
N ASP A 316 -23.52 19.76 -6.87
CA ASP A 316 -23.18 20.85 -5.96
C ASP A 316 -23.28 20.48 -4.48
N LEU A 317 -24.01 19.41 -4.15
CA LEU A 317 -24.05 18.83 -2.81
C LEU A 317 -22.74 18.12 -2.42
N ILE A 318 -21.87 17.82 -3.39
CA ILE A 318 -20.55 17.21 -3.14
C ILE A 318 -19.62 18.26 -2.52
N PRO A 319 -19.11 18.05 -1.27
CA PRO A 319 -18.28 19.04 -0.58
C PRO A 319 -17.02 19.43 -1.36
N ARG A 320 -16.77 20.75 -1.50
CA ARG A 320 -15.67 21.32 -2.31
C ARG A 320 -14.31 21.30 -1.61
N HIS A 321 -14.30 21.49 -0.29
CA HIS A 321 -13.15 21.31 0.58
C HIS A 321 -13.60 20.54 1.80
N PHE A 322 -12.87 19.47 2.13
CA PHE A 322 -13.04 18.81 3.42
C PHE A 322 -12.17 19.55 4.43
N PRO A 323 -12.68 19.89 5.63
CA PRO A 323 -11.83 20.31 6.72
C PRO A 323 -10.82 19.19 6.96
N THR A 324 -9.53 19.49 6.82
CA THR A 324 -8.49 18.71 7.49
C THR A 324 -8.82 18.77 8.98
N ALA A 325 -8.85 17.62 9.65
CA ALA A 325 -8.93 17.60 11.10
C ALA A 325 -7.90 18.61 11.65
N SER A 326 -8.36 19.57 12.45
CA SER A 326 -7.51 20.59 13.03
C SER A 326 -6.48 19.92 13.92
N VAL A 327 -5.25 19.78 13.43
CA VAL A 327 -4.09 19.65 14.29
C VAL A 327 -3.67 21.09 14.59
N ASP A 328 -3.84 21.51 15.84
CA ASP A 328 -3.22 22.73 16.35
C ASP A 328 -1.71 22.57 16.24
N VAL A 329 -1.12 23.09 15.16
CA VAL A 329 0.31 23.30 15.04
C VAL A 329 0.53 24.80 15.01
N GLY A 330 1.13 25.29 16.09
CA GLY A 330 1.58 26.67 16.21
C GLY A 330 2.40 27.10 15.00
N SER A 331 2.16 28.34 14.61
CA SER A 331 2.82 29.11 13.56
C SER A 331 4.30 28.80 13.34
N HIS A 332 4.67 28.44 12.11
CA HIS A 332 5.79 29.06 11.39
C HIS A 332 5.72 28.76 9.89
N GLU A 333 5.66 29.83 9.09
CA GLU A 333 5.80 29.82 7.63
C GLU A 333 7.27 29.61 7.22
N VAL A 334 7.54 28.74 6.25
CA VAL A 334 8.52 28.97 5.17
C VAL A 334 8.06 28.26 3.89
N ILE A 335 8.01 29.02 2.80
CA ILE A 335 7.61 28.63 1.43
C ILE A 335 8.78 27.96 0.69
N SER A 336 8.51 26.87 -0.05
CA SER A 336 9.27 26.55 -1.27
C SER A 336 8.40 25.83 -2.31
N HIS A 337 8.25 26.46 -3.48
CA HIS A 337 7.48 26.02 -4.63
C HIS A 337 8.10 24.80 -5.35
N GLN A 338 7.38 23.68 -5.36
CA GLN A 338 7.33 22.73 -6.48
C GLN A 338 5.92 22.14 -6.52
N SER A 339 5.19 22.41 -7.60
CA SER A 339 3.77 22.09 -7.79
C SER A 339 3.52 20.58 -7.85
N LYS A 340 3.27 19.97 -6.69
CA LYS A 340 2.60 18.67 -6.58
C LYS A 340 1.11 18.92 -6.77
N GLU A 341 0.54 18.50 -7.92
CA GLU A 341 -0.90 18.56 -8.14
C GLU A 341 -1.62 17.84 -6.99
N THR A 342 -2.32 18.62 -6.17
CA THR A 342 -3.09 18.14 -5.02
C THR A 342 -4.28 17.31 -5.50
N THR A 343 -4.72 16.34 -4.71
CA THR A 343 -5.92 15.55 -5.03
C THR A 343 -7.16 16.42 -5.20
N SER A 344 -7.21 17.59 -4.56
CA SER A 344 -8.18 18.67 -4.79
C SER A 344 -8.08 19.29 -6.18
N GLU A 345 -6.89 19.59 -6.68
CA GLU A 345 -6.68 20.14 -8.02
C GLU A 345 -7.05 19.14 -9.11
N LEU A 346 -6.68 17.87 -8.92
CA LEU A 346 -7.02 16.79 -9.85
C LEU A 346 -8.55 16.60 -9.95
N ARG A 347 -9.26 16.67 -8.80
CA ARG A 347 -10.73 16.58 -8.72
C ARG A 347 -11.43 17.83 -9.27
N ALA A 348 -10.90 19.02 -9.01
CA ALA A 348 -11.40 20.27 -9.57
C ALA A 348 -11.27 20.26 -11.10
N ARG A 349 -10.17 19.72 -11.63
CA ARG A 349 -9.93 19.56 -13.05
C ARG A 349 -10.88 18.54 -13.70
N THR A 350 -11.09 17.37 -13.10
CA THR A 350 -12.08 16.39 -13.61
C THR A 350 -13.49 16.97 -13.61
N ARG A 351 -13.87 17.73 -12.57
CA ARG A 351 -15.15 18.42 -12.50
C ARG A 351 -15.27 19.55 -13.54
N ALA A 352 -14.19 20.29 -13.79
CA ALA A 352 -14.17 21.33 -14.82
C ALA A 352 -14.30 20.75 -16.24
N VAL A 353 -13.64 19.63 -16.52
CA VAL A 353 -13.76 18.90 -17.79
C VAL A 353 -15.19 18.37 -17.98
N TYR A 354 -15.73 17.70 -16.97
CA TYR A 354 -17.10 17.17 -17.03
C TYR A 354 -18.16 18.30 -17.17
N ARG A 355 -17.96 19.42 -16.46
CA ARG A 355 -18.82 20.60 -16.59
C ARG A 355 -18.70 21.27 -17.97
N ALA A 356 -17.51 21.27 -18.57
CA ALA A 356 -17.29 21.80 -19.92
C ALA A 356 -17.98 20.92 -20.98
N ASP A 357 -17.93 19.59 -20.83
CA ASP A 357 -18.60 18.65 -21.73
C ASP A 357 -20.13 18.71 -21.60
N LEU A 358 -20.67 18.80 -20.37
CA LEU A 358 -22.10 19.01 -20.15
C LEU A 358 -22.58 20.35 -20.74
N ARG A 359 -21.76 21.41 -20.60
CA ARG A 359 -22.07 22.72 -21.19
C ARG A 359 -22.04 22.69 -22.71
N LYS A 360 -21.13 21.92 -23.32
CA LYS A 360 -21.12 21.68 -24.78
C LYS A 360 -22.35 20.90 -25.24
N GLN A 361 -22.79 19.90 -24.48
CA GLN A 361 -23.99 19.12 -24.80
C GLN A 361 -25.26 19.99 -24.72
N LEU A 362 -25.40 20.79 -23.67
CA LEU A 362 -26.51 21.72 -23.48
C LEU A 362 -26.58 22.81 -24.57
N LEU A 363 -25.46 23.46 -24.86
CA LEU A 363 -25.38 24.47 -25.92
C LEU A 363 -25.55 23.85 -27.32
N GLY A 364 -25.13 22.59 -27.50
CA GLY A 364 -25.31 21.84 -28.73
C GLY A 364 -26.77 21.45 -28.99
N GLU A 365 -27.55 21.17 -27.94
CA GLU A 365 -29.00 20.94 -28.02
C GLU A 365 -29.78 22.23 -28.27
N GLU A 366 -29.42 23.35 -27.64
CA GLU A 366 -30.02 24.65 -27.93
C GLU A 366 -29.77 25.11 -29.38
N LYS A 367 -28.56 24.86 -29.91
CA LYS A 367 -28.24 25.17 -31.30
C LYS A 367 -29.05 24.31 -32.27
N ARG A 368 -29.19 23.00 -32.01
CA ARG A 368 -30.06 22.11 -32.81
C ARG A 368 -31.52 22.51 -32.74
N ARG A 369 -32.06 22.88 -31.57
CA ARG A 369 -33.45 23.37 -31.45
C ARG A 369 -33.68 24.69 -32.19
N ARG A 370 -32.69 25.60 -32.24
CA ARG A 370 -32.77 26.83 -33.06
C ARG A 370 -32.74 26.53 -34.55
N GLU A 371 -31.84 25.67 -35.00
CA GLU A 371 -31.74 25.26 -36.41
C GLU A 371 -33.01 24.53 -36.88
N GLU A 372 -33.58 23.66 -36.05
CA GLU A 372 -34.87 23.00 -36.33
C GLU A 372 -36.03 24.00 -36.37
N SER A 373 -36.06 25.00 -35.48
CA SER A 373 -37.09 26.04 -35.47
C SER A 373 -37.00 26.97 -36.69
N GLU A 374 -35.79 27.32 -37.12
CA GLU A 374 -35.55 28.11 -38.34
C GLU A 374 -35.95 27.33 -39.61
N CYS A 375 -35.67 26.02 -39.66
CA CYS A 375 -36.14 25.16 -40.75
C CYS A 375 -37.67 25.03 -40.81
N ILE A 376 -38.36 24.99 -39.67
CA ILE A 376 -39.83 24.94 -39.61
C ILE A 376 -40.43 26.26 -40.11
N LEU A 377 -39.91 27.41 -39.65
CA LEU A 377 -40.32 28.75 -40.12
C LEU A 377 -40.05 28.96 -41.61
N ALA A 378 -38.93 28.46 -42.13
CA ALA A 378 -38.61 28.52 -43.56
C ALA A 378 -39.60 27.69 -44.41
N ASN A 379 -40.00 26.51 -43.92
CA ASN A 379 -40.98 25.66 -44.60
C ASN A 379 -42.40 26.23 -44.57
N GLU A 380 -42.82 26.89 -43.49
CA GLU A 380 -44.11 27.59 -43.42
C GLU A 380 -44.15 28.83 -44.34
N MET A 381 -43.04 29.55 -44.47
CA MET A 381 -42.89 30.65 -45.44
C MET A 381 -42.94 30.16 -46.88
N LEU A 382 -42.29 29.03 -47.21
CA LEU A 382 -42.36 28.43 -48.56
C LEU A 382 -43.76 27.90 -48.89
N SER A 383 -44.46 27.31 -47.92
CA SER A 383 -45.84 26.86 -48.07
C SER A 383 -46.81 28.03 -48.32
N SER A 384 -46.67 29.14 -47.61
CA SER A 384 -47.50 30.33 -47.82
C SER A 384 -47.21 31.05 -49.15
N TYR A 385 -45.97 31.08 -49.62
CA TYR A 385 -45.63 31.56 -50.97
C TYR A 385 -46.20 30.68 -52.09
N SER A 386 -46.27 29.36 -51.91
CA SER A 386 -46.91 28.45 -52.89
C SER A 386 -48.42 28.64 -52.98
N PHE A 387 -49.08 29.02 -51.88
CA PHE A 387 -50.53 29.30 -51.85
C PHE A 387 -50.91 30.62 -52.52
N ILE A 388 -50.03 31.64 -52.45
CA ILE A 388 -50.25 32.96 -53.07
C ILE A 388 -50.05 32.90 -54.59
N ASN A 389 -49.11 32.09 -55.09
CA ASN A 389 -48.87 31.92 -56.53
C ASN A 389 -49.86 30.98 -57.24
N SER A 390 -50.73 30.26 -56.51
CA SER A 390 -51.81 29.46 -57.09
C SER A 390 -53.16 30.20 -57.18
N ALA A 391 -53.22 31.45 -56.73
CA ALA A 391 -54.44 32.26 -56.63
C ALA A 391 -54.45 33.51 -57.55
N PHE A 392 -53.52 33.61 -58.49
CA PHE A 392 -53.48 34.63 -59.55
C PHE A 392 -53.44 34.01 -60.94
#